data_AF-A0AAW2RFC7-F1
#
_entry.id   AF-A0AAW2RFC7-F1
#
_cell.length_a   1.000
_cell.length_b   1.000
_cell.length_c   1.000
_cell.angle_alpha   90.00
_cell.angle_beta   90.00
_cell.angle_gamma   90.00
#
_symmetry.space_group_name_H-M   'P 1'
#
loop_
_entity.id
_entity.type
_entity.pdbx_description
1 polymer ?
#
loop_
_entity_poly.entity_id
_entity_poly.type
_entity_poly.pdbx_seq_one_letter_code
_entity_poly.pdbx_strand_id
1 'polypeptide(L)'
;MSMIVSPITTWPHTNSIINVHSSRSRPFLLPHPLKNNLPVSFFSLIPRQNPFDFSSVSISAVLAREQKGDSKIINGDQTFNFKNYMLQKAAAVNKALENAVLLRAPLKIHESMRYSLLAGGKRVRPMLCIAACELVGGQESTAMPAACAVEMIHTMSLMHDDLPCMDNDDLRRGKPTNHKVFGEDVAVLAGDALLAFAFEHVATATKGASPERVVRAVGELAKCVGVEGVVAGQVADITSEGLTEVGLEHLEFIHVHKTAALLEGPVVMGAILGGADDGVVCKLRKFARCIGLLFQVVDDILDVTKSSKELGKTAGKDLVADKTTYPKLIGLEKSREFAKELNREAQEQLAGFDPVKAAPLIALANYIAYREN
;
A
#
# COMPACT_ATOMS: atom_id res chain seq x y z
N MET A 1 12.62 -62.03 34.22
CA MET A 1 11.74 -62.13 35.40
C MET A 1 10.57 -61.18 35.16
N SER A 2 9.35 -61.71 35.13
CA SER A 2 8.12 -61.10 34.60
C SER A 2 7.46 -60.07 35.52
N MET A 3 6.65 -59.18 34.92
CA MET A 3 5.25 -58.78 35.23
C MET A 3 5.03 -57.40 34.58
N ILE A 4 4.32 -57.23 33.45
CA ILE A 4 2.86 -57.27 33.22
C ILE A 4 2.08 -56.41 34.22
N VAL A 5 1.56 -55.25 33.78
CA VAL A 5 0.13 -54.87 33.66
C VAL A 5 0.05 -53.52 32.87
N SER A 6 -0.82 -53.45 31.85
CA SER A 6 -1.32 -52.22 31.18
C SER A 6 -2.85 -52.10 31.48
N PRO A 7 -3.71 -51.25 30.85
CA PRO A 7 -3.55 -50.00 30.07
C PRO A 7 -4.68 -48.91 30.29
N ILE A 8 -4.60 -47.78 29.56
CA ILE A 8 -5.69 -46.95 28.96
C ILE A 8 -6.69 -46.13 29.84
N THR A 9 -6.80 -44.83 29.50
CA THR A 9 -8.03 -43.99 29.50
C THR A 9 -7.94 -43.00 28.31
N THR A 10 -8.49 -43.31 27.13
CA THR A 10 -9.81 -42.96 26.55
C THR A 10 -10.13 -41.47 26.40
N TRP A 11 -10.19 -41.05 25.13
CA TRP A 11 -10.88 -39.87 24.60
C TRP A 11 -12.40 -40.11 24.56
N PRO A 12 -13.26 -39.09 24.72
CA PRO A 12 -14.70 -39.28 24.62
C PRO A 12 -15.19 -39.27 23.15
N HIS A 13 -15.93 -40.33 22.81
CA HIS A 13 -16.76 -40.46 21.62
C HIS A 13 -18.04 -39.61 21.75
N THR A 14 -18.45 -38.95 20.66
CA THR A 14 -19.82 -38.49 20.45
C THR A 14 -20.58 -39.51 19.60
N ASN A 15 -21.70 -40.00 20.14
CA ASN A 15 -22.60 -40.93 19.46
C ASN A 15 -23.65 -40.19 18.61
N SER A 16 -23.85 -40.72 17.41
CA SER A 16 -24.93 -40.43 16.48
C SER A 16 -26.30 -40.93 16.97
N ILE A 17 -27.35 -40.14 16.74
CA ILE A 17 -28.74 -40.63 16.70
C ILE A 17 -29.23 -40.53 15.26
N ILE A 18 -29.59 -41.69 14.72
CA ILE A 18 -30.25 -41.91 13.43
C ILE A 18 -31.74 -41.69 13.62
N ASN A 19 -32.39 -40.97 12.69
CA ASN A 19 -33.82 -41.15 12.46
C ASN A 19 -34.08 -41.34 10.96
N VAL A 20 -34.80 -42.43 10.65
CA VAL A 20 -35.03 -42.99 9.32
C VAL A 20 -36.36 -42.46 8.80
N HIS A 21 -36.38 -41.94 7.57
CA HIS A 21 -37.53 -42.13 6.69
C HIS A 21 -37.10 -42.25 5.22
N SER A 22 -37.46 -43.40 4.65
CA SER A 22 -37.34 -43.82 3.27
C SER A 22 -38.31 -43.07 2.34
N SER A 23 -37.93 -42.80 1.09
CA SER A 23 -38.43 -43.59 -0.05
C SER A 23 -37.99 -43.06 -1.44
N ARG A 24 -37.58 -44.03 -2.26
CA ARG A 24 -37.69 -44.14 -3.75
C ARG A 24 -36.72 -43.38 -4.65
N SER A 25 -35.74 -44.16 -5.10
CA SER A 25 -34.98 -44.06 -6.35
C SER A 25 -35.75 -44.54 -7.59
N ARG A 26 -35.49 -43.93 -8.75
CA ARG A 26 -35.39 -44.61 -10.06
C ARG A 26 -34.40 -43.86 -11.00
N PRO A 27 -33.58 -44.56 -11.79
CA PRO A 27 -32.57 -43.99 -12.69
C PRO A 27 -33.06 -43.95 -14.16
N PHE A 28 -32.46 -43.12 -15.01
CA PHE A 28 -32.61 -43.28 -16.46
C PHE A 28 -31.30 -43.02 -17.23
N LEU A 29 -31.02 -43.98 -18.12
CA LEU A 29 -29.85 -44.13 -18.98
C LEU A 29 -29.86 -43.19 -20.19
N LEU A 30 -28.66 -42.86 -20.69
CA LEU A 30 -28.37 -42.42 -22.06
C LEU A 30 -28.50 -43.58 -23.07
N PRO A 31 -28.79 -43.31 -24.36
CA PRO A 31 -27.70 -43.29 -25.35
C PRO A 31 -27.82 -42.25 -26.51
N HIS A 32 -26.67 -41.95 -27.13
CA HIS A 32 -26.39 -41.22 -28.41
C HIS A 32 -27.13 -41.81 -29.66
N PRO A 33 -27.12 -41.23 -30.92
CA PRO A 33 -26.06 -40.41 -31.58
C PRO A 33 -26.44 -39.31 -32.65
N LEU A 34 -25.43 -38.50 -32.99
CA LEU A 34 -25.04 -37.75 -34.23
C LEU A 34 -26.01 -37.57 -35.45
N LYS A 35 -26.18 -36.30 -35.92
CA LYS A 35 -25.80 -35.72 -37.26
C LYS A 35 -26.74 -34.60 -37.77
N ASN A 36 -26.15 -33.46 -38.17
CA ASN A 36 -26.41 -32.60 -39.36
C ASN A 36 -26.04 -31.14 -39.03
N ASN A 37 -24.89 -30.61 -39.50
CA ASN A 37 -24.67 -29.92 -40.79
C ASN A 37 -25.70 -28.81 -41.09
N LEU A 38 -25.27 -27.55 -40.99
CA LEU A 38 -25.33 -26.52 -42.05
C LEU A 38 -24.56 -25.26 -41.60
N PRO A 39 -23.91 -24.50 -42.52
CA PRO A 39 -22.96 -23.45 -42.20
C PRO A 39 -23.63 -22.07 -42.14
N VAL A 40 -23.24 -21.22 -41.19
CA VAL A 40 -23.53 -19.79 -41.27
C VAL A 40 -22.25 -19.01 -41.00
N SER A 41 -21.71 -18.47 -42.09
CA SER A 41 -20.70 -17.42 -42.11
C SER A 41 -21.27 -16.18 -41.44
N PHE A 42 -20.70 -15.76 -40.32
CA PHE A 42 -20.78 -14.38 -39.86
C PHE A 42 -19.37 -13.79 -39.81
N PHE A 43 -19.08 -12.98 -40.84
CA PHE A 43 -18.13 -11.88 -40.72
C PHE A 43 -18.60 -10.99 -39.56
N SER A 44 -17.88 -11.02 -38.44
CA SER A 44 -17.94 -9.94 -37.45
C SER A 44 -16.61 -9.20 -37.46
N LEU A 45 -16.67 -7.97 -37.96
CA LEU A 45 -15.65 -6.95 -37.87
C LEU A 45 -15.13 -6.85 -36.43
N ILE A 46 -13.91 -7.32 -36.19
CA ILE A 46 -13.15 -6.97 -34.99
C ILE A 46 -12.64 -5.55 -35.21
N PRO A 47 -13.04 -4.54 -34.41
CA PRO A 47 -12.35 -3.26 -34.44
C PRO A 47 -10.93 -3.52 -33.91
N ARG A 48 -9.92 -3.23 -34.72
CA ARG A 48 -8.53 -3.10 -34.25
C ARG A 48 -8.52 -2.01 -33.18
N GLN A 49 -8.55 -2.40 -31.91
CA GLN A 49 -8.09 -1.49 -30.85
C GLN A 49 -6.58 -1.36 -31.04
N ASN A 50 -6.14 -0.15 -31.34
CA ASN A 50 -4.72 0.19 -31.35
C ASN A 50 -4.11 -0.21 -29.99
N PRO A 51 -2.91 -0.84 -29.97
CA PRO A 51 -2.20 -1.00 -28.71
C PRO A 51 -1.94 0.40 -28.16
N PHE A 52 -2.51 0.69 -26.99
CA PHE A 52 -2.26 1.92 -26.26
C PHE A 52 -0.75 2.06 -26.05
N ASP A 53 -0.17 3.08 -26.64
CA ASP A 53 1.25 3.43 -26.49
C ASP A 53 1.47 3.92 -25.05
N PHE A 54 2.07 3.07 -24.22
CA PHE A 54 2.36 3.34 -22.81
C PHE A 54 3.55 4.28 -22.60
N SER A 55 4.15 4.84 -23.65
CA SER A 55 5.43 5.57 -23.56
C SER A 55 5.36 7.04 -23.11
N SER A 56 4.19 7.57 -22.71
CA SER A 56 4.08 8.98 -22.27
C SER A 56 3.19 9.20 -21.04
N VAL A 57 3.44 8.49 -19.94
CA VAL A 57 2.90 8.92 -18.63
C VAL A 57 3.88 9.91 -18.01
N SER A 58 3.55 11.18 -18.14
CA SER A 58 4.36 12.33 -17.78
C SER A 58 4.74 12.34 -16.30
N ILE A 59 6.02 12.63 -16.05
CA ILE A 59 6.66 13.04 -14.79
C ILE A 59 5.96 14.26 -14.13
N SER A 60 4.92 14.81 -14.75
CA SER A 60 4.16 15.98 -14.33
C SER A 60 3.59 15.93 -12.91
N ALA A 61 3.27 14.75 -12.37
CA ALA A 61 2.79 14.63 -10.98
C ALA A 61 3.90 14.90 -9.93
N VAL A 62 5.17 14.64 -10.29
CA VAL A 62 6.34 15.01 -9.46
C VAL A 62 6.65 16.51 -9.59
N LEU A 63 6.20 17.15 -10.67
CA LEU A 63 6.55 18.51 -11.06
C LEU A 63 5.44 19.55 -10.80
N ALA A 64 4.34 19.17 -10.14
CA ALA A 64 3.26 20.09 -9.86
C ALA A 64 3.64 21.09 -8.75
N ARG A 65 4.20 22.23 -9.21
CA ARG A 65 4.43 23.52 -8.54
C ARG A 65 5.66 23.61 -7.62
N GLU A 66 6.61 24.44 -8.04
CA GLU A 66 7.60 25.05 -7.15
C GLU A 66 6.91 26.07 -6.23
N GLN A 67 7.30 26.20 -4.95
CA GLN A 67 8.33 27.17 -4.52
C GLN A 67 8.48 27.30 -2.98
N LYS A 68 9.69 27.78 -2.60
CA LYS A 68 10.12 28.38 -1.32
C LYS A 68 10.27 27.45 -0.11
N GLY A 69 11.23 26.56 -0.21
CA GLY A 69 11.80 25.86 0.94
C GLY A 69 13.00 25.03 0.55
N ASP A 70 14.06 25.67 0.04
CA ASP A 70 15.37 25.01 0.01
C ASP A 70 15.75 24.72 1.47
N SER A 71 15.45 23.51 1.95
CA SER A 71 16.08 22.96 3.14
C SER A 71 17.54 22.71 2.79
N LYS A 72 18.33 23.80 2.79
CA LYS A 72 19.79 23.71 2.72
C LYS A 72 20.25 23.04 4.00
N ILE A 73 20.46 21.72 3.95
CA ILE A 73 21.32 21.06 4.92
C ILE A 73 22.74 21.53 4.59
N ILE A 74 23.20 22.56 5.29
CA ILE A 74 24.55 23.12 5.11
C ILE A 74 25.50 22.27 5.96
N ASN A 75 26.25 21.40 5.30
CA ASN A 75 27.58 20.97 5.73
C ASN A 75 28.38 20.57 4.49
N GLY A 76 29.37 21.38 4.10
CA GLY A 76 30.42 21.04 3.15
C GLY A 76 30.00 20.61 1.73
N ASP A 77 29.90 21.57 0.83
CA ASP A 77 30.03 21.47 -0.65
C ASP A 77 29.19 20.44 -1.46
N GLN A 78 28.30 19.66 -0.84
CA GLN A 78 27.32 18.83 -1.53
C GLN A 78 25.89 19.14 -1.07
N THR A 79 25.17 19.95 -1.83
CA THR A 79 23.74 20.14 -1.63
C THR A 79 22.99 18.90 -2.11
N PHE A 80 22.28 18.21 -1.20
CA PHE A 80 21.43 17.09 -1.58
C PHE A 80 20.27 17.57 -2.47
N ASN A 81 20.30 17.21 -3.75
CA ASN A 81 19.26 17.60 -4.70
C ASN A 81 18.07 16.63 -4.60
N PHE A 82 17.14 16.94 -3.69
CA PHE A 82 15.95 16.12 -3.44
C PHE A 82 15.09 15.90 -4.70
N LYS A 83 14.91 16.93 -5.54
CA LYS A 83 14.13 16.82 -6.77
C LYS A 83 14.73 15.78 -7.72
N ASN A 84 16.03 15.85 -7.96
CA ASN A 84 16.71 14.87 -8.81
C ASN A 84 16.66 13.46 -8.21
N TYR A 85 16.83 13.34 -6.88
CA TYR A 85 16.67 12.07 -6.18
C TYR A 85 15.27 11.46 -6.41
N MET A 86 14.20 12.24 -6.18
CA MET A 86 12.82 11.79 -6.38
C MET A 86 12.57 11.34 -7.83
N LEU A 87 13.07 12.10 -8.81
CA LEU A 87 12.92 11.78 -10.23
C LEU A 87 13.63 10.47 -10.60
N GLN A 88 14.87 10.30 -10.17
CA GLN A 88 15.67 9.10 -10.45
C GLN A 88 15.04 7.86 -9.81
N LYS A 89 14.68 7.94 -8.53
CA LYS A 89 14.07 6.81 -7.81
C LYS A 89 12.68 6.48 -8.33
N ALA A 90 11.86 7.48 -8.64
CA ALA A 90 10.54 7.24 -9.25
C ALA A 90 10.67 6.53 -10.60
N ALA A 91 11.61 6.93 -11.46
CA ALA A 91 11.86 6.29 -12.74
C ALA A 91 12.32 4.83 -12.58
N ALA A 92 13.25 4.57 -11.65
CA ALA A 92 13.74 3.23 -11.35
C ALA A 92 12.60 2.32 -10.84
N VAL A 93 11.79 2.81 -9.91
CA VAL A 93 10.63 2.09 -9.37
C VAL A 93 9.58 1.83 -10.44
N ASN A 94 9.23 2.82 -11.27
CA ASN A 94 8.25 2.62 -12.34
C ASN A 94 8.72 1.54 -13.33
N LYS A 95 10.00 1.54 -13.71
CA LYS A 95 10.59 0.51 -14.56
C LYS A 95 10.55 -0.87 -13.90
N ALA A 96 10.85 -0.94 -12.60
CA ALA A 96 10.80 -2.21 -11.86
C ALA A 96 9.38 -2.77 -11.75
N LEU A 97 8.38 -1.92 -11.47
CA LEU A 97 6.96 -2.29 -11.43
C LEU A 97 6.46 -2.79 -12.79
N GLU A 98 6.84 -2.12 -13.88
CA GLU A 98 6.49 -2.53 -15.23
C GLU A 98 7.04 -3.92 -15.58
N ASN A 99 8.27 -4.20 -15.18
CA ASN A 99 8.92 -5.50 -15.38
C ASN A 99 8.36 -6.60 -14.45
N ALA A 100 7.91 -6.24 -13.24
CA ALA A 100 7.36 -7.19 -12.29
C ALA A 100 5.98 -7.71 -12.74
N VAL A 101 5.10 -6.82 -13.22
CA VAL A 101 3.70 -7.17 -13.55
C VAL A 101 3.50 -7.23 -15.07
N LEU A 102 3.97 -8.30 -15.71
CA LEU A 102 3.84 -8.50 -17.16
C LEU A 102 2.41 -8.92 -17.57
N LEU A 103 1.98 -8.51 -18.76
CA LEU A 103 0.74 -8.99 -19.38
C LEU A 103 0.86 -10.49 -19.72
N ARG A 104 -0.03 -11.30 -19.17
CA ARG A 104 -0.15 -12.74 -19.44
C ARG A 104 -1.59 -13.19 -19.27
N ALA A 105 -1.94 -14.39 -19.72
CA ALA A 105 -3.27 -14.94 -19.53
C ALA A 105 -3.53 -15.26 -18.04
N PRO A 106 -4.74 -15.00 -17.49
CA PRO A 106 -5.86 -14.30 -18.13
C PRO A 106 -5.62 -12.79 -18.25
N LEU A 107 -5.72 -12.23 -19.47
CA LEU A 107 -5.27 -10.85 -19.75
C LEU A 107 -5.99 -9.79 -18.90
N LYS A 108 -7.31 -9.93 -18.71
CA LYS A 108 -8.15 -8.91 -18.04
C LYS A 108 -7.67 -8.57 -16.63
N ILE A 109 -7.17 -9.56 -15.87
CA ILE A 109 -6.66 -9.31 -14.52
C ILE A 109 -5.35 -8.53 -14.56
N HIS A 110 -4.43 -8.91 -15.45
CA HIS A 110 -3.14 -8.26 -15.59
C HIS A 110 -3.27 -6.83 -16.15
N GLU A 111 -4.22 -6.61 -17.07
CA GLU A 111 -4.57 -5.27 -17.55
C GLU A 111 -5.10 -4.39 -16.42
N SER A 112 -6.03 -4.92 -15.59
CA SER A 112 -6.57 -4.20 -14.44
C SER A 112 -5.49 -3.86 -13.39
N MET A 113 -4.63 -4.82 -13.04
CA MET A 113 -3.52 -4.59 -12.10
C MET A 113 -2.57 -3.50 -12.62
N ARG A 114 -2.14 -3.62 -13.88
CA ARG A 114 -1.22 -2.65 -14.51
C ARG A 114 -1.85 -1.28 -14.65
N TYR A 115 -3.14 -1.20 -14.96
CA TYR A 115 -3.87 0.06 -15.12
C TYR A 115 -3.70 0.94 -13.88
N SER A 116 -4.01 0.41 -12.69
CA SER A 116 -3.91 1.16 -11.43
C SER A 116 -2.45 1.37 -11.00
N LEU A 117 -1.62 0.32 -11.09
CA LEU A 117 -0.24 0.34 -10.57
C LEU A 117 0.65 1.29 -11.36
N LEU A 118 0.46 1.34 -12.68
CA LEU A 118 1.26 2.15 -13.60
C LEU A 118 0.60 3.48 -13.97
N ALA A 119 -0.54 3.84 -13.36
CA ALA A 119 -1.20 5.14 -13.54
C ALA A 119 -0.36 6.35 -13.07
N GLY A 120 0.84 6.13 -12.55
CA GLY A 120 1.71 7.14 -11.96
C GLY A 120 1.46 7.32 -10.46
N GLY A 121 2.23 8.19 -9.82
CA GLY A 121 2.16 8.43 -8.38
C GLY A 121 3.45 9.06 -7.88
N LYS A 122 3.43 9.61 -6.66
CA LYS A 122 4.62 10.24 -6.04
C LYS A 122 5.71 9.22 -5.67
N ARG A 123 5.34 7.93 -5.53
CA ARG A 123 6.20 6.79 -5.15
C ARG A 123 6.98 6.99 -3.84
N VAL A 124 6.38 7.70 -2.88
CA VAL A 124 7.00 8.00 -1.57
C VAL A 124 7.37 6.72 -0.81
N ARG A 125 6.46 5.73 -0.77
CA ARG A 125 6.65 4.46 -0.05
C ARG A 125 7.82 3.62 -0.60
N PRO A 126 7.93 3.39 -1.93
CA PRO A 126 9.13 2.83 -2.54
C PRO A 126 10.42 3.55 -2.18
N MET A 127 10.41 4.89 -2.21
CA MET A 127 11.60 5.69 -1.92
C MET A 127 12.02 5.60 -0.46
N LEU A 128 11.07 5.54 0.47
CA LEU A 128 11.35 5.28 1.89
C LEU A 128 12.01 3.91 2.09
N CYS A 129 11.54 2.87 1.40
CA CYS A 129 12.16 1.54 1.45
C CYS A 129 13.59 1.54 0.93
N ILE A 130 13.83 2.17 -0.22
CA ILE A 130 15.15 2.25 -0.84
C ILE A 130 16.11 3.08 0.04
N ALA A 131 15.68 4.26 0.49
CA ALA A 131 16.47 5.14 1.33
C ALA A 131 16.87 4.49 2.67
N ALA A 132 15.96 3.76 3.32
CA ALA A 132 16.25 3.05 4.56
C ALA A 132 17.25 1.90 4.37
N CYS A 133 17.20 1.20 3.22
CA CYS A 133 18.19 0.18 2.87
C CYS A 133 19.58 0.81 2.63
N GLU A 134 19.65 1.88 1.85
CA GLU A 134 20.89 2.59 1.54
C GLU A 134 21.53 3.21 2.79
N LEU A 135 20.71 3.74 3.70
CA LEU A 135 21.14 4.32 4.97
C LEU A 135 22.03 3.37 5.77
N VAL A 136 21.61 2.10 5.84
CA VAL A 136 22.29 1.06 6.64
C VAL A 136 23.37 0.31 5.85
N GLY A 137 23.68 0.77 4.63
CA GLY A 137 24.74 0.22 3.78
C GLY A 137 24.29 -0.85 2.80
N GLY A 138 22.99 -1.11 2.69
CA GLY A 138 22.42 -1.98 1.68
C GLY A 138 22.41 -1.35 0.28
N GLN A 139 22.04 -2.15 -0.72
CA GLN A 139 21.95 -1.71 -2.11
C GLN A 139 20.49 -1.50 -2.53
N GLU A 140 20.25 -0.53 -3.40
CA GLU A 140 18.93 -0.29 -4.00
C GLU A 140 18.36 -1.56 -4.65
N SER A 141 19.20 -2.32 -5.37
CA SER A 141 18.81 -3.56 -6.05
C SER A 141 18.25 -4.62 -5.08
N THR A 142 18.78 -4.70 -3.86
CA THR A 142 18.29 -5.59 -2.80
C THR A 142 16.93 -5.15 -2.28
N ALA A 143 16.67 -3.85 -2.18
CA ALA A 143 15.41 -3.30 -1.68
C ALA A 143 14.33 -3.16 -2.75
N MET A 144 14.67 -3.15 -4.05
CA MET A 144 13.74 -2.87 -5.13
C MET A 144 12.52 -3.81 -5.17
N PRO A 145 12.63 -5.13 -4.93
CA PRO A 145 11.46 -6.00 -4.83
C PRO A 145 10.51 -5.63 -3.69
N ALA A 146 11.04 -5.27 -2.51
CA ALA A 146 10.25 -4.77 -1.40
C ALA A 146 9.62 -3.40 -1.71
N ALA A 147 10.36 -2.50 -2.35
CA ALA A 147 9.86 -1.21 -2.81
C ALA A 147 8.70 -1.37 -3.82
N CYS A 148 8.78 -2.34 -4.72
CA CYS A 148 7.69 -2.68 -5.64
C CYS A 148 6.49 -3.27 -4.89
N ALA A 149 6.73 -4.21 -3.99
CA ALA A 149 5.68 -4.87 -3.22
C ALA A 149 4.86 -3.89 -2.37
N VAL A 150 5.50 -2.91 -1.72
CA VAL A 150 4.76 -1.90 -0.95
C VAL A 150 3.91 -0.99 -1.83
N GLU A 151 4.33 -0.70 -3.08
CA GLU A 151 3.52 0.06 -4.03
C GLU A 151 2.39 -0.77 -4.63
N MET A 152 2.57 -2.09 -4.78
CA MET A 152 1.50 -3.02 -5.14
C MET A 152 0.42 -3.04 -4.05
N ILE A 153 0.82 -3.16 -2.78
CA ILE A 153 -0.10 -3.10 -1.63
C ILE A 153 -0.79 -1.73 -1.55
N HIS A 154 -0.04 -0.63 -1.69
CA HIS A 154 -0.65 0.69 -1.72
C HIS A 154 -1.66 0.85 -2.86
N THR A 155 -1.34 0.31 -4.04
CA THR A 155 -2.25 0.40 -5.18
C THR A 155 -3.49 -0.45 -4.96
N MET A 156 -3.38 -1.68 -4.44
CA MET A 156 -4.56 -2.50 -4.19
C MET A 156 -5.45 -1.93 -3.10
N SER A 157 -4.87 -1.29 -2.06
CA SER A 157 -5.66 -0.65 -1.02
C SER A 157 -6.52 0.46 -1.62
N LEU A 158 -5.97 1.28 -2.52
CA LEU A 158 -6.73 2.32 -3.24
C LEU A 158 -7.80 1.72 -4.16
N MET A 159 -7.50 0.62 -4.85
CA MET A 159 -8.47 -0.04 -5.73
C MET A 159 -9.70 -0.54 -4.97
N HIS A 160 -9.49 -1.08 -3.77
CA HIS A 160 -10.57 -1.54 -2.90
C HIS A 160 -11.30 -0.39 -2.22
N ASP A 161 -10.58 0.63 -1.75
CA ASP A 161 -11.12 1.88 -1.18
C ASP A 161 -12.05 2.58 -2.18
N ASP A 162 -11.72 2.54 -3.47
CA ASP A 162 -12.54 3.13 -4.55
C ASP A 162 -13.84 2.36 -4.88
N LEU A 163 -14.09 1.17 -4.31
CA LEU A 163 -15.25 0.36 -4.67
C LEU A 163 -16.58 1.00 -4.21
N PRO A 164 -17.73 0.68 -4.86
CA PRO A 164 -19.03 1.21 -4.48
C PRO A 164 -19.47 0.93 -3.04
N CYS A 165 -18.96 -0.15 -2.43
CA CYS A 165 -19.23 -0.51 -1.04
C CYS A 165 -18.28 0.17 -0.02
N MET A 166 -17.35 1.00 -0.49
CA MET A 166 -16.36 1.75 0.28
C MET A 166 -16.56 3.23 -0.03
N ASP A 167 -15.57 3.95 -0.55
CA ASP A 167 -15.69 5.40 -0.84
C ASP A 167 -16.52 5.70 -2.10
N ASN A 168 -16.75 4.69 -2.96
CA ASN A 168 -17.48 4.81 -4.22
C ASN A 168 -16.97 5.96 -5.12
N ASP A 169 -15.64 6.15 -5.17
CA ASP A 169 -15.03 7.22 -5.95
C ASP A 169 -14.98 6.86 -7.45
N ASP A 170 -15.28 7.83 -8.31
CA ASP A 170 -15.29 7.64 -9.77
C ASP A 170 -13.92 7.93 -10.44
N LEU A 171 -13.04 8.68 -9.75
CA LEU A 171 -11.75 9.14 -10.28
C LEU A 171 -10.60 8.91 -9.31
N ARG A 172 -9.48 8.41 -9.82
CA ARG A 172 -8.22 8.25 -9.08
C ARG A 172 -7.03 8.59 -9.97
N ARG A 173 -6.09 9.41 -9.47
CA ARG A 173 -4.89 9.86 -10.20
C ARG A 173 -5.21 10.48 -11.58
N GLY A 174 -6.33 11.21 -11.67
CA GLY A 174 -6.79 11.87 -12.90
C GLY A 174 -7.39 10.94 -13.95
N LYS A 175 -7.68 9.68 -13.60
CA LYS A 175 -8.30 8.68 -14.49
C LYS A 175 -9.52 8.05 -13.81
N PRO A 176 -10.45 7.42 -14.57
CA PRO A 176 -11.52 6.62 -13.99
C PRO A 176 -10.97 5.56 -13.01
N THR A 177 -11.67 5.33 -11.91
CA THR A 177 -11.31 4.27 -10.96
C THR A 177 -11.38 2.89 -11.61
N ASN A 178 -10.65 1.93 -11.04
CA ASN A 178 -10.50 0.62 -11.66
C ASN A 178 -11.85 -0.07 -11.91
N HIS A 179 -12.76 0.00 -10.93
CA HIS A 179 -14.08 -0.62 -11.02
C HIS A 179 -14.95 0.02 -12.13
N LYS A 180 -14.77 1.30 -12.45
CA LYS A 180 -15.45 1.96 -13.58
C LYS A 180 -14.97 1.46 -14.95
N VAL A 181 -13.70 1.05 -15.05
CA VAL A 181 -13.11 0.58 -16.31
C VAL A 181 -13.34 -0.92 -16.50
N PHE A 182 -13.17 -1.72 -15.45
CA PHE A 182 -13.10 -3.18 -15.56
C PHE A 182 -14.29 -3.93 -14.95
N GLY A 183 -15.13 -3.25 -14.16
CA GLY A 183 -16.16 -3.84 -13.31
C GLY A 183 -15.69 -4.08 -11.87
N GLU A 184 -16.63 -4.17 -10.94
CA GLU A 184 -16.37 -4.41 -9.50
C GLU A 184 -15.69 -5.77 -9.27
N ASP A 185 -16.16 -6.81 -9.95
CA ASP A 185 -15.64 -8.17 -9.86
C ASP A 185 -14.14 -8.25 -10.19
N VAL A 186 -13.74 -7.62 -11.29
CA VAL A 186 -12.33 -7.56 -11.70
C VAL A 186 -11.51 -6.65 -10.81
N ALA A 187 -12.07 -5.54 -10.33
CA ALA A 187 -11.36 -4.61 -9.44
C ALA A 187 -11.02 -5.28 -8.10
N VAL A 188 -11.96 -6.03 -7.51
CA VAL A 188 -11.73 -6.83 -6.29
C VAL A 188 -10.60 -7.82 -6.52
N LEU A 189 -10.74 -8.67 -7.54
CA LEU A 189 -9.77 -9.74 -7.82
C LEU A 189 -8.38 -9.21 -8.21
N ALA A 190 -8.30 -8.06 -8.89
CA ALA A 190 -7.03 -7.46 -9.26
C ALA A 190 -6.33 -6.86 -8.04
N GLY A 191 -7.08 -6.32 -7.08
CA GLY A 191 -6.56 -5.93 -5.78
C GLY A 191 -6.01 -7.12 -4.99
N ASP A 192 -6.78 -8.22 -4.92
CA ASP A 192 -6.35 -9.46 -4.26
C ASP A 192 -5.08 -10.04 -4.90
N ALA A 193 -5.01 -10.03 -6.23
CA ALA A 193 -3.85 -10.50 -6.98
C ALA A 193 -2.61 -9.63 -6.72
N LEU A 194 -2.75 -8.30 -6.64
CA LEU A 194 -1.65 -7.40 -6.28
C LEU A 194 -1.16 -7.64 -4.85
N LEU A 195 -2.07 -7.90 -3.90
CA LEU A 195 -1.71 -8.24 -2.53
C LEU A 195 -0.91 -9.55 -2.46
N ALA A 196 -1.44 -10.62 -3.06
CA ALA A 196 -0.75 -11.92 -3.08
C ALA A 196 0.61 -11.82 -3.79
N PHE A 197 0.65 -11.14 -4.93
CA PHE A 197 1.88 -10.98 -5.72
C PHE A 197 2.92 -10.12 -5.00
N ALA A 198 2.53 -9.15 -4.17
CA ALA A 198 3.47 -8.37 -3.38
C ALA A 198 4.33 -9.29 -2.48
N PHE A 199 3.70 -10.24 -1.79
CA PHE A 199 4.42 -11.22 -0.95
C PHE A 199 5.30 -12.15 -1.77
N GLU A 200 4.76 -12.73 -2.85
CA GLU A 200 5.51 -13.59 -3.77
C GLU A 200 6.74 -12.86 -4.32
N HIS A 201 6.58 -11.60 -4.72
CA HIS A 201 7.63 -10.80 -5.32
C HIS A 201 8.78 -10.53 -4.34
N VAL A 202 8.49 -10.19 -3.08
CA VAL A 202 9.54 -10.07 -2.05
C VAL A 202 10.26 -11.40 -1.84
N ALA A 203 9.50 -12.50 -1.70
CA ALA A 203 10.07 -13.81 -1.39
C ALA A 203 10.97 -14.36 -2.51
N THR A 204 10.61 -14.14 -3.77
CA THR A 204 11.25 -14.80 -4.92
C THR A 204 12.23 -13.92 -5.68
N ALA A 205 11.97 -12.60 -5.76
CA ALA A 205 12.76 -11.66 -6.54
C ALA A 205 13.88 -10.99 -5.72
N THR A 206 13.81 -10.98 -4.38
CA THR A 206 14.88 -10.44 -3.54
C THR A 206 16.17 -11.25 -3.69
N LYS A 207 17.27 -10.54 -3.96
CA LYS A 207 18.64 -11.07 -4.06
C LYS A 207 19.56 -10.20 -3.21
N GLY A 208 20.71 -10.72 -2.78
CA GLY A 208 21.67 -9.96 -1.97
C GLY A 208 21.29 -9.79 -0.50
N ALA A 209 20.31 -10.55 -0.01
CA ALA A 209 19.93 -10.66 1.40
C ALA A 209 19.82 -12.15 1.79
N SER A 210 20.03 -12.48 3.06
CA SER A 210 19.89 -13.86 3.54
C SER A 210 18.40 -14.26 3.59
N PRO A 211 18.07 -15.56 3.45
CA PRO A 211 16.69 -16.04 3.54
C PRO A 211 15.97 -15.58 4.83
N GLU A 212 16.68 -15.53 5.96
CA GLU A 212 16.13 -15.08 7.24
C GLU A 212 15.69 -13.61 7.19
N ARG A 213 16.48 -12.74 6.55
CA ARG A 213 16.10 -11.33 6.36
C ARG A 213 14.92 -11.17 5.42
N VAL A 214 14.86 -11.98 4.36
CA VAL A 214 13.72 -11.96 3.42
C VAL A 214 12.44 -12.40 4.11
N VAL A 215 12.47 -13.52 4.85
CA VAL A 215 11.32 -14.01 5.63
C VAL A 215 10.88 -12.98 6.68
N ARG A 216 11.84 -12.37 7.38
CA ARG A 216 11.54 -11.30 8.34
C ARG A 216 10.86 -10.10 7.66
N ALA A 217 11.36 -9.64 6.51
CA ALA A 217 10.75 -8.54 5.75
C ALA A 217 9.34 -8.88 5.26
N VAL A 218 9.10 -10.13 4.83
CA VAL A 218 7.76 -10.64 4.48
C VAL A 218 6.82 -10.62 5.69
N GLY A 219 7.31 -11.00 6.88
CA GLY A 219 6.55 -10.91 8.12
C GLY A 219 6.18 -9.47 8.50
N GLU A 220 7.09 -8.51 8.30
CA GLU A 220 6.82 -7.07 8.51
C GLU A 220 5.79 -6.54 7.52
N LEU A 221 5.87 -6.95 6.24
CA LEU A 221 4.86 -6.61 5.22
C LEU A 221 3.47 -7.13 5.62
N ALA A 222 3.39 -8.37 6.14
CA ALA A 222 2.14 -8.98 6.58
C ALA A 222 1.52 -8.24 7.76
N LYS A 223 2.31 -7.89 8.77
CA LYS A 223 1.85 -7.09 9.92
C LYS A 223 1.36 -5.71 9.47
N CYS A 224 2.10 -5.08 8.56
CA CYS A 224 1.78 -3.76 8.02
C CYS A 224 0.41 -3.72 7.31
N VAL A 225 0.05 -4.75 6.55
CA VAL A 225 -1.21 -4.74 5.77
C VAL A 225 -2.38 -5.38 6.52
N GLY A 226 -2.12 -6.28 7.47
CA GLY A 226 -3.13 -7.10 8.13
C GLY A 226 -3.94 -6.40 9.23
N VAL A 227 -4.44 -7.21 10.15
CA VAL A 227 -5.37 -6.80 11.24
C VAL A 227 -4.75 -5.94 12.34
N GLU A 228 -3.43 -5.75 12.30
CA GLU A 228 -2.69 -4.83 13.18
C GLU A 228 -2.15 -3.62 12.39
N GLY A 229 -2.59 -3.44 11.14
CA GLY A 229 -2.07 -2.43 10.22
C GLY A 229 -3.17 -1.81 9.36
N VAL A 230 -2.93 -1.69 8.05
CA VAL A 230 -3.81 -0.96 7.12
C VAL A 230 -5.27 -1.38 7.22
N VAL A 231 -5.56 -2.69 7.27
CA VAL A 231 -6.95 -3.17 7.39
C VAL A 231 -7.59 -2.75 8.71
N ALA A 232 -6.85 -2.75 9.81
CA ALA A 232 -7.36 -2.29 11.11
C ALA A 232 -7.78 -0.82 11.06
N GLY A 233 -6.92 0.02 10.47
CA GLY A 233 -7.19 1.44 10.29
C GLY A 233 -8.36 1.69 9.36
N GLN A 234 -8.48 0.92 8.28
CA GLN A 234 -9.61 1.03 7.34
C GLN A 234 -10.94 0.67 8.00
N VAL A 235 -11.00 -0.44 8.75
CA VAL A 235 -12.21 -0.84 9.47
C VAL A 235 -12.58 0.18 10.55
N ALA A 236 -11.59 0.67 11.30
CA ALA A 236 -11.80 1.70 12.31
C ALA A 236 -12.33 3.01 11.68
N ASP A 237 -11.82 3.40 10.50
CA ASP A 237 -12.30 4.58 9.77
C ASP A 237 -13.78 4.42 9.38
N ILE A 238 -14.12 3.33 8.68
CA ILE A 238 -15.50 3.05 8.23
C ILE A 238 -16.49 3.00 9.40
N THR A 239 -16.11 2.33 10.49
CA THR A 239 -16.97 2.22 11.68
C THR A 239 -17.09 3.52 12.47
N SER A 240 -16.24 4.51 12.18
CA SER A 240 -16.29 5.84 12.77
C SER A 240 -17.07 6.85 11.94
N GLU A 241 -17.43 6.52 10.70
CA GLU A 241 -18.26 7.39 9.86
C GLU A 241 -19.64 7.59 10.48
N GLY A 242 -20.05 8.85 10.61
CA GLY A 242 -21.32 9.23 11.24
C GLY A 242 -21.30 9.21 12.77
N LEU A 243 -20.18 8.90 13.42
CA LEU A 243 -20.01 9.09 14.87
C LEU A 243 -19.64 10.54 15.18
N THR A 244 -20.41 11.18 16.05
CA THR A 244 -20.21 12.60 16.43
C THR A 244 -19.11 12.80 17.48
N GLU A 245 -18.71 11.75 18.20
CA GLU A 245 -17.74 11.81 19.31
C GLU A 245 -16.60 10.80 19.14
N VAL A 246 -15.69 11.07 18.19
CA VAL A 246 -14.43 10.34 18.08
C VAL A 246 -13.37 11.05 18.92
N GLY A 247 -12.88 10.39 19.97
CA GLY A 247 -11.80 10.91 20.81
C GLY A 247 -10.45 10.95 20.09
N LEU A 248 -9.52 11.75 20.60
CA LEU A 248 -8.18 11.93 20.03
C LEU A 248 -7.39 10.61 19.92
N GLU A 249 -7.51 9.73 20.93
CA GLU A 249 -6.85 8.42 20.94
C GLU A 249 -7.36 7.51 19.80
N HIS A 250 -8.67 7.53 19.55
CA HIS A 250 -9.27 6.74 18.47
C HIS A 250 -8.93 7.31 17.09
N LEU A 251 -8.89 8.64 16.95
CA LEU A 251 -8.40 9.29 15.73
C LEU A 251 -6.94 8.92 15.44
N GLU A 252 -6.08 8.98 16.46
CA GLU A 252 -4.68 8.59 16.33
C GLU A 252 -4.55 7.10 15.95
N PHE A 253 -5.36 6.22 16.54
CA PHE A 253 -5.44 4.81 16.14
C PHE A 253 -5.74 4.67 14.64
N ILE A 254 -6.77 5.34 14.13
CA ILE A 254 -7.11 5.32 12.70
C ILE A 254 -5.91 5.77 11.86
N HIS A 255 -5.31 6.90 12.20
CA HIS A 255 -4.21 7.49 11.42
C HIS A 255 -2.94 6.66 11.41
N VAL A 256 -2.58 6.09 12.57
CA VAL A 256 -1.44 5.19 12.72
C VAL A 256 -1.63 3.94 11.86
N HIS A 257 -2.83 3.36 11.87
CA HIS A 257 -3.06 2.08 11.20
C HIS A 257 -3.38 2.25 9.71
N LYS A 258 -4.22 3.21 9.32
CA LYS A 258 -4.64 3.43 7.92
C LYS A 258 -3.50 3.97 7.06
N THR A 259 -2.74 4.92 7.59
CA THR A 259 -1.72 5.65 6.80
C THR A 259 -0.30 5.35 7.28
N ALA A 260 -0.01 5.49 8.58
CA ALA A 260 1.37 5.40 9.07
C ALA A 260 1.96 3.99 8.94
N ALA A 261 1.16 2.94 9.12
CA ALA A 261 1.60 1.55 8.96
C ALA A 261 2.27 1.32 7.59
N LEU A 262 1.66 1.83 6.51
CA LEU A 262 2.17 1.67 5.14
C LEU A 262 3.29 2.67 4.78
N LEU A 263 3.74 3.49 5.74
CA LEU A 263 5.00 4.26 5.67
C LEU A 263 6.08 3.62 6.56
N GLU A 264 5.68 3.03 7.69
CA GLU A 264 6.52 2.24 8.60
C GLU A 264 7.06 0.97 7.96
N GLY A 265 6.18 0.13 7.39
CA GLY A 265 6.53 -1.13 6.76
C GLY A 265 7.68 -1.00 5.75
N PRO A 266 7.58 -0.11 4.73
CA PRO A 266 8.65 0.11 3.77
C PRO A 266 10.00 0.45 4.40
N VAL A 267 10.04 1.37 5.38
CA VAL A 267 11.28 1.79 6.06
C VAL A 267 11.91 0.60 6.80
N VAL A 268 11.10 -0.14 7.55
CA VAL A 268 11.54 -1.30 8.33
C VAL A 268 12.04 -2.41 7.42
N MET A 269 11.31 -2.73 6.35
CA MET A 269 11.72 -3.73 5.36
C MET A 269 13.04 -3.33 4.70
N GLY A 270 13.18 -2.06 4.30
CA GLY A 270 14.42 -1.52 3.75
C GLY A 270 15.60 -1.71 4.69
N ALA A 271 15.45 -1.34 5.96
CA ALA A 271 16.48 -1.50 6.99
C ALA A 271 16.88 -2.98 7.20
N ILE A 272 15.89 -3.89 7.32
CA ILE A 272 16.13 -5.33 7.50
C ILE A 272 16.89 -5.90 6.29
N LEU A 273 16.44 -5.59 5.07
CA LEU A 273 17.08 -6.06 3.84
C LEU A 273 18.48 -5.49 3.68
N GLY A 274 18.69 -4.22 4.08
CA GLY A 274 19.99 -3.57 4.10
C GLY A 274 20.96 -4.12 5.16
N GLY A 275 20.49 -4.97 6.08
CA GLY A 275 21.32 -5.63 7.08
C GLY A 275 21.46 -4.87 8.40
N ALA A 276 20.50 -3.99 8.72
CA ALA A 276 20.42 -3.33 10.01
C ALA A 276 20.26 -4.31 11.17
N ASP A 277 20.85 -3.99 12.32
CA ASP A 277 20.52 -4.63 13.59
C ASP A 277 19.16 -4.16 14.16
N ASP A 278 18.68 -4.84 15.19
CA ASP A 278 17.37 -4.55 15.79
C ASP A 278 17.29 -3.16 16.44
N GLY A 279 18.41 -2.62 16.92
CA GLY A 279 18.46 -1.27 17.48
C GLY A 279 18.22 -0.21 16.41
N VAL A 280 18.88 -0.36 15.25
CA VAL A 280 18.68 0.49 14.07
C VAL A 280 17.26 0.33 13.51
N VAL A 281 16.76 -0.91 13.39
CA VAL A 281 15.37 -1.15 12.94
C VAL A 281 14.37 -0.47 13.87
N CYS A 282 14.57 -0.51 15.19
CA CYS A 282 13.70 0.16 16.16
C CYS A 282 13.71 1.69 16.01
N LYS A 283 14.88 2.31 15.82
CA LYS A 283 14.99 3.75 15.53
C LYS A 283 14.26 4.13 14.25
N LEU A 284 14.48 3.38 13.18
CA LEU A 284 13.86 3.65 11.88
C LEU A 284 12.34 3.39 11.89
N ARG A 285 11.87 2.45 12.73
CA ARG A 285 10.44 2.27 12.98
C ARG A 285 9.82 3.50 13.64
N LYS A 286 10.46 4.04 14.68
CA LYS A 286 10.00 5.28 15.35
C LYS A 286 10.00 6.46 14.39
N PHE A 287 11.07 6.64 13.62
CA PHE A 287 11.14 7.64 12.54
C PHE A 287 9.92 7.54 11.61
N ALA A 288 9.63 6.33 11.13
CA ALA A 288 8.59 6.10 10.15
C ALA A 288 7.17 6.31 10.73
N ARG A 289 6.96 6.00 12.01
CA ARG A 289 5.72 6.33 12.75
C ARG A 289 5.49 7.83 12.83
N CYS A 290 6.52 8.59 13.22
CA CYS A 290 6.43 10.04 13.32
C CYS A 290 6.08 10.68 11.97
N ILE A 291 6.77 10.31 10.87
CA ILE A 291 6.43 10.85 9.54
C ILE A 291 5.06 10.38 9.03
N GLY A 292 4.61 9.18 9.45
CA GLY A 292 3.32 8.66 9.05
C GLY A 292 2.16 9.38 9.70
N LEU A 293 2.27 9.66 11.00
CA LEU A 293 1.31 10.50 11.70
C LEU A 293 1.35 11.94 11.19
N LEU A 294 2.55 12.49 10.97
CA LEU A 294 2.76 13.80 10.39
C LEU A 294 2.07 13.95 9.04
N PHE A 295 2.15 12.93 8.17
CA PHE A 295 1.53 12.94 6.85
C PHE A 295 0.03 13.23 6.94
N GLN A 296 -0.63 12.62 7.92
CA GLN A 296 -2.06 12.69 8.11
C GLN A 296 -2.48 13.98 8.82
N VAL A 297 -1.73 14.41 9.85
CA VAL A 297 -1.94 15.73 10.48
C VAL A 297 -1.84 16.85 9.44
N VAL A 298 -0.86 16.77 8.52
CA VAL A 298 -0.72 17.74 7.43
C VAL A 298 -1.87 17.63 6.43
N ASP A 299 -2.35 16.42 6.12
CA ASP A 299 -3.52 16.25 5.23
C ASP A 299 -4.77 16.91 5.81
N ASP A 300 -5.05 16.66 7.10
CA ASP A 300 -6.17 17.25 7.83
C ASP A 300 -6.07 18.79 7.87
N ILE A 301 -4.87 19.35 8.08
CA ILE A 301 -4.62 20.79 8.04
C ILE A 301 -4.85 21.36 6.63
N LEU A 302 -4.40 20.66 5.59
CA LEU A 302 -4.56 21.10 4.21
C LEU A 302 -6.03 21.07 3.79
N ASP A 303 -6.81 20.08 4.20
CA ASP A 303 -8.24 19.98 3.85
C ASP A 303 -9.06 21.16 4.39
N VAL A 304 -8.70 21.68 5.57
CA VAL A 304 -9.38 22.85 6.16
C VAL A 304 -8.82 24.20 5.71
N THR A 305 -7.63 24.25 5.09
CA THR A 305 -6.95 25.51 4.74
C THR A 305 -6.80 25.78 3.25
N LYS A 306 -6.92 24.77 2.39
CA LYS A 306 -6.71 24.89 0.94
C LYS A 306 -8.02 24.68 0.18
N SER A 307 -8.11 25.31 -0.99
CA SER A 307 -9.26 25.13 -1.89
C SER A 307 -9.18 23.79 -2.64
N SER A 308 -10.33 23.26 -3.09
CA SER A 308 -10.40 22.03 -3.90
C SER A 308 -9.53 22.09 -5.17
N LYS A 309 -9.37 23.28 -5.74
CA LYS A 309 -8.52 23.53 -6.92
C LYS A 309 -7.02 23.40 -6.62
N GLU A 310 -6.60 23.66 -5.39
CA GLU A 310 -5.21 23.56 -4.96
C GLU A 310 -4.83 22.13 -4.58
N LEU A 311 -5.74 21.39 -3.94
CA LEU A 311 -5.51 20.00 -3.52
C LEU A 311 -5.70 18.98 -4.65
N GLY A 312 -6.44 19.32 -5.71
CA GLY A 312 -6.78 18.37 -6.77
C GLY A 312 -7.77 17.27 -6.33
N LYS A 313 -8.37 17.42 -5.16
CA LYS A 313 -9.49 16.65 -4.60
C LYS A 313 -10.58 17.62 -4.12
N THR A 314 -11.80 17.15 -3.90
CA THR A 314 -12.87 17.96 -3.29
C THR A 314 -12.48 18.32 -1.85
N ALA A 315 -12.04 19.55 -1.60
CA ALA A 315 -11.72 20.04 -0.26
C ALA A 315 -13.00 20.16 0.58
N GLY A 316 -12.90 19.91 1.88
CA GLY A 316 -14.04 19.96 2.79
C GLY A 316 -14.98 18.75 2.68
N LYS A 317 -14.57 17.68 1.97
CA LYS A 317 -15.26 16.38 2.03
C LYS A 317 -15.39 15.93 3.49
N ASP A 318 -14.37 16.17 4.30
CA ASP A 318 -14.37 15.80 5.73
C ASP A 318 -15.38 16.60 6.54
N LEU A 319 -15.60 17.88 6.20
CA LEU A 319 -16.66 18.69 6.83
C LEU A 319 -18.07 18.22 6.44
N VAL A 320 -18.24 17.75 5.19
CA VAL A 320 -19.51 17.24 4.68
C VAL A 320 -19.82 15.83 5.23
N ALA A 321 -18.78 15.01 5.44
CA ALA A 321 -18.89 13.67 6.02
C ALA A 321 -18.87 13.66 7.56
N ASP A 322 -18.83 14.84 8.20
CA ASP A 322 -18.63 15.03 9.65
C ASP A 322 -17.42 14.28 10.23
N LYS A 323 -16.40 14.05 9.40
CA LYS A 323 -15.23 13.27 9.74
C LYS A 323 -14.44 13.98 10.83
N THR A 324 -13.99 13.22 11.82
CA THR A 324 -13.19 13.77 12.92
C THR A 324 -11.74 13.93 12.48
N THR A 325 -11.21 15.14 12.57
CA THR A 325 -9.84 15.51 12.15
C THR A 325 -9.10 16.21 13.28
N TYR A 326 -7.77 16.29 13.19
CA TYR A 326 -6.97 17.00 14.20
C TYR A 326 -7.40 18.47 14.39
N PRO A 327 -7.59 19.28 13.33
CA PRO A 327 -8.07 20.65 13.50
C PRO A 327 -9.43 20.76 14.19
N LYS A 328 -10.33 19.78 14.03
CA LYS A 328 -11.64 19.72 14.71
C LYS A 328 -11.48 19.44 16.21
N LEU A 329 -10.58 18.53 16.60
CA LEU A 329 -10.41 18.11 18.00
C LEU A 329 -9.55 19.05 18.84
N ILE A 330 -8.41 19.50 18.31
CA ILE A 330 -7.41 20.26 19.08
C ILE A 330 -7.22 21.68 18.56
N GLY A 331 -7.86 22.05 17.45
CA GLY A 331 -7.71 23.35 16.81
C GLY A 331 -6.54 23.39 15.83
N LEU A 332 -6.62 24.32 14.87
CA LEU A 332 -5.65 24.46 13.78
C LEU A 332 -4.23 24.76 14.29
N GLU A 333 -4.07 25.69 15.23
CA GLU A 333 -2.75 26.07 15.73
C GLU A 333 -2.07 24.91 16.48
N LYS A 334 -2.78 24.22 17.38
CA LYS A 334 -2.22 23.04 18.06
C LYS A 334 -1.90 21.91 17.08
N SER A 335 -2.69 21.74 16.01
CA SER A 335 -2.39 20.78 14.95
C SER A 335 -1.08 21.13 14.23
N ARG A 336 -0.81 22.42 13.97
CA ARG A 336 0.47 22.88 13.39
C ARG A 336 1.64 22.69 14.33
N GLU A 337 1.45 22.94 15.62
CA GLU A 337 2.46 22.67 16.65
C GLU A 337 2.78 21.17 16.72
N PHE A 338 1.75 20.32 16.73
CA PHE A 338 1.92 18.87 16.74
C PHE A 338 2.65 18.35 15.49
N ALA A 339 2.33 18.88 14.30
CA ALA A 339 3.07 18.57 13.08
C ALA A 339 4.56 18.95 13.17
N LYS A 340 4.88 20.11 13.77
CA LYS A 340 6.29 20.52 13.98
C LYS A 340 7.01 19.58 14.95
N GLU A 341 6.34 19.17 16.03
CA GLU A 341 6.87 18.22 17.00
C GLU A 341 7.19 16.87 16.34
N LEU A 342 6.23 16.30 15.60
CA LEU A 342 6.42 15.04 14.89
C LEU A 342 7.58 15.10 13.88
N ASN A 343 7.74 16.21 13.16
CA ASN A 343 8.87 16.38 12.24
C ASN A 343 10.21 16.46 13.00
N ARG A 344 10.25 17.13 14.16
CA ARG A 344 11.44 17.19 15.00
C ARG A 344 11.80 15.80 15.53
N GLU A 345 10.85 15.10 16.14
CA GLU A 345 11.06 13.74 16.66
C GLU A 345 11.54 12.78 15.57
N ALA A 346 10.96 12.86 14.37
CA ALA A 346 11.41 12.07 13.22
C ALA A 346 12.90 12.32 12.92
N GLN A 347 13.31 13.59 12.83
CA GLN A 347 14.71 13.94 12.54
C GLN A 347 15.66 13.53 13.66
N GLU A 348 15.23 13.58 14.92
CA GLU A 348 16.00 13.09 16.07
C GLU A 348 16.27 11.58 15.99
N GLN A 349 15.34 10.78 15.47
CA GLN A 349 15.57 9.34 15.26
C GLN A 349 16.67 9.05 14.22
N LEU A 350 16.95 10.02 13.33
CA LEU A 350 18.03 9.95 12.35
C LEU A 350 19.36 10.50 12.88
N ALA A 351 19.40 10.98 14.14
CA ALA A 351 20.63 11.43 14.76
C ALA A 351 21.62 10.27 14.95
N GLY A 352 22.88 10.51 14.58
CA GLY A 352 23.97 9.53 14.69
C GLY A 352 24.17 8.64 13.46
N PHE A 353 23.31 8.72 12.45
CA PHE A 353 23.63 8.18 11.13
C PHE A 353 24.55 9.14 10.35
N ASP A 354 25.20 8.61 9.32
CA ASP A 354 25.95 9.44 8.38
C ASP A 354 25.02 10.50 7.73
N PRO A 355 25.35 11.81 7.82
CA PRO A 355 24.47 12.87 7.33
C PRO A 355 24.16 12.79 5.84
N VAL A 356 25.10 12.32 5.02
CA VAL A 356 24.92 12.18 3.57
C VAL A 356 23.94 11.04 3.27
N LYS A 357 24.09 9.91 3.98
CA LYS A 357 23.16 8.77 3.87
C LYS A 357 21.78 9.05 4.46
N ALA A 358 21.68 9.89 5.49
CA ALA A 358 20.40 10.28 6.11
C ALA A 358 19.64 11.35 5.31
N ALA A 359 20.34 12.12 4.46
CA ALA A 359 19.75 13.22 3.70
C ALA A 359 18.47 12.85 2.91
N PRO A 360 18.35 11.69 2.24
CA PRO A 360 17.11 11.29 1.58
C PRO A 360 15.92 11.16 2.53
N LEU A 361 16.09 10.54 3.70
CA LEU A 361 15.01 10.37 4.67
C LEU A 361 14.62 11.70 5.32
N ILE A 362 15.58 12.57 5.61
CA ILE A 362 15.33 13.93 6.12
C ILE A 362 14.56 14.74 5.07
N ALA A 363 14.97 14.68 3.80
CA ALA A 363 14.30 15.40 2.73
C ALA A 363 12.87 14.87 2.48
N LEU A 364 12.65 13.55 2.57
CA LEU A 364 11.31 12.96 2.52
C LEU A 364 10.43 13.40 3.70
N ALA A 365 10.96 13.44 4.92
CA ALA A 365 10.24 13.93 6.09
C ALA A 365 9.83 15.41 5.94
N ASN A 366 10.76 16.26 5.50
CA ASN A 366 10.48 17.67 5.22
C ASN A 366 9.48 17.85 4.06
N TYR A 367 9.59 17.04 3.01
CA TYR A 367 8.61 17.04 1.92
C TYR A 367 7.20 16.73 2.44
N ILE A 368 7.06 15.75 3.33
CA ILE A 368 5.77 15.43 3.97
C ILE A 368 5.28 16.60 4.85
N ALA A 369 6.17 17.19 5.64
CA ALA A 369 5.85 18.28 6.57
C ALA A 369 5.38 19.57 5.87
N TYR A 370 5.96 19.89 4.72
CA TYR A 370 5.80 21.18 4.04
C TYR A 370 5.13 21.07 2.67
N ARG A 371 4.53 19.92 2.34
CA ARG A 371 3.76 19.80 1.10
C ARG A 371 2.57 20.75 1.09
N GLU A 372 2.29 21.30 -0.08
CA GLU A 372 1.11 22.15 -0.30
C GLU A 372 -0.07 21.36 -0.91
N ASN A 373 0.13 20.07 -1.24
CA ASN A 373 -0.87 19.16 -1.84
C ASN A 373 -0.64 17.65 -1.60
#